data_AF-A0A0M8PVZ5-F1
#
_entry.id   AF-A0A0M8PVZ5-F1
#
_cell.length_a   1.000
_cell.length_b   1.000
_cell.length_c   1.000
_cell.angle_alpha   90.00
_cell.angle_beta   90.00
_cell.angle_gamma   90.00
#
_symmetry.space_group_name_H-M   'P 1'
#
loop_
_entity.id
_entity.type
_entity.pdbx_description
1 polymer ?
#
loop_
_entity_poly.entity_id
_entity_poly.type
_entity_poly.pdbx_seq_one_letter_code
_entity_poly.pdbx_strand_id
1 'polypeptide(L)'
;MNTRSKQEDKELDQLERFIRETPMEIDLVNRTMNKYESSRYTKQPESSRTSKKIRQRVIMIAASTAMIFSLILVTSLVSPTLAATIKQVPVLSSIFKLAGDLGLQTADEKGLSTKLNTSATHDDFTLNVSEVVYDGTRVSIAIERLHTEGELSKETLIDRISNIEFFINGDPRSSFAPDPENAMNGFNIYSGKDNDSAIIEIVDERNQGGRPFPEQFDLTLSTTITGIQDPLKIEIPVKNKIEDTVTLQPNVSRQYDNIHFTIEKIQLTPITTNITTRPILTDNSPIAELAMGIDVVDEQGHKLKLIGGLGSYESNGSDMIMDHRYTPFESIPKTITLKPYIHLFKEYPKGEYQMDENGEPKIQYIPELEVTLPINSQK
;
A
#
# COMPACT_ATOMS: atom_id res chain seq x y z
N MET A 1 -31.89 -8.66 -28.73
CA MET A 1 -31.60 -8.07 -30.05
C MET A 1 -30.72 -6.86 -29.78
N ASN A 2 -29.43 -6.96 -30.11
CA ASN A 2 -28.43 -5.95 -29.76
C ASN A 2 -28.28 -5.00 -30.96
N THR A 3 -28.77 -3.77 -30.84
CA THR A 3 -28.59 -2.74 -31.87
C THR A 3 -27.32 -1.97 -31.59
N ARG A 4 -26.18 -2.59 -31.89
CA ARG A 4 -24.90 -1.87 -32.01
C ARG A 4 -24.96 -1.02 -33.28
N SER A 5 -24.63 0.26 -33.17
CA SER A 5 -24.81 1.18 -34.28
C SER A 5 -23.67 1.03 -35.30
N LYS A 6 -23.97 1.20 -36.59
CA LYS A 6 -22.95 1.17 -37.66
C LYS A 6 -21.84 2.23 -37.47
N GLN A 7 -22.06 3.21 -36.61
CA GLN A 7 -21.07 4.24 -36.30
C GLN A 7 -20.04 3.74 -35.29
N GLU A 8 -20.47 2.97 -34.28
CA GLU A 8 -19.61 2.38 -33.26
C GLU A 8 -18.68 1.32 -33.86
N ASP A 9 -19.19 0.55 -34.84
CA ASP A 9 -18.38 -0.41 -35.60
C ASP A 9 -17.26 0.29 -36.39
N LYS A 10 -17.57 1.46 -36.95
CA LYS A 10 -16.63 2.23 -37.77
C LYS A 10 -15.54 2.90 -36.92
N GLU A 11 -15.88 3.32 -35.71
CA GLU A 11 -14.92 3.91 -34.75
C GLU A 11 -13.97 2.84 -34.19
N LEU A 12 -14.47 1.62 -33.93
CA LEU A 12 -13.64 0.50 -33.49
C LEU A 12 -12.70 0.00 -34.58
N ASP A 13 -13.17 -0.08 -35.84
CA ASP A 13 -12.31 -0.41 -36.97
C ASP A 13 -11.21 0.65 -37.21
N GLN A 14 -11.51 1.92 -36.95
CA GLN A 14 -10.52 3.00 -37.01
C GLN A 14 -9.48 2.90 -35.90
N LEU A 15 -9.91 2.60 -34.67
CA LEU A 15 -9.02 2.42 -33.53
C LEU A 15 -8.09 1.21 -33.72
N GLU A 16 -8.62 0.07 -34.21
CA GLU A 16 -7.80 -1.10 -34.50
C GLU A 16 -6.75 -0.80 -35.58
N ARG A 17 -7.12 -0.02 -36.61
CA ARG A 17 -6.18 0.40 -37.64
C ARG A 17 -5.07 1.30 -37.08
N PHE A 18 -5.40 2.26 -36.22
CA PHE A 18 -4.41 3.12 -35.57
C PHE A 18 -3.42 2.33 -34.70
N ILE A 19 -3.90 1.32 -33.96
CA ILE A 19 -3.03 0.48 -33.12
C ILE A 19 -2.09 -0.38 -33.99
N ARG A 20 -2.57 -0.94 -35.10
CA ARG A 20 -1.77 -1.79 -35.99
C ARG A 20 -0.76 -1.01 -36.83
N GLU A 21 -1.08 0.23 -37.21
CA GLU A 21 -0.27 1.04 -38.12
C GLU A 21 0.71 1.98 -37.39
N THR A 22 0.61 2.13 -36.07
CA THR A 22 1.59 2.91 -35.29
C THR A 22 2.84 2.07 -35.05
N PRO A 23 3.99 2.36 -35.69
CA PRO A 23 5.23 1.67 -35.39
C PRO A 23 5.75 2.17 -34.04
N MET A 24 5.59 1.37 -32.98
CA MET A 24 6.30 1.60 -31.73
C MET A 24 7.76 1.18 -31.91
N GLU A 25 8.62 2.15 -32.20
CA GLU A 25 10.07 1.94 -32.17
C GLU A 25 10.54 1.95 -30.70
N ILE A 26 10.45 0.79 -30.04
CA ILE A 26 10.95 0.62 -28.68
C ILE A 26 12.46 0.34 -28.76
N ASP A 27 13.26 1.39 -28.60
CA ASP A 27 14.72 1.28 -28.54
C ASP A 27 15.19 0.75 -27.17
N LEU A 28 15.00 -0.55 -26.96
CA LEU A 28 15.44 -1.28 -25.77
C LEU A 28 16.97 -1.39 -25.71
N VAL A 29 17.67 -1.22 -26.83
CA VAL A 29 19.12 -1.40 -26.94
C VAL A 29 19.83 -0.20 -26.34
N ASN A 30 19.49 1.02 -26.77
CA ASN A 30 20.10 2.23 -26.21
C ASN A 30 19.74 2.42 -24.73
N ARG A 31 18.52 2.05 -24.32
CA ARG A 31 18.11 2.08 -22.90
C ARG A 31 18.92 1.11 -22.04
N THR A 32 19.24 -0.08 -22.56
CA THR A 32 20.07 -1.06 -21.84
C THR A 32 21.54 -0.64 -21.84
N MET A 33 22.05 -0.10 -22.94
CA MET A 33 23.47 0.31 -23.06
C MET A 33 23.80 1.51 -22.16
N ASN A 34 22.92 2.51 -22.08
CA ASN A 34 23.05 3.65 -21.15
C ASN A 34 23.06 3.22 -19.66
N LYS A 35 22.38 2.12 -19.34
CA LYS A 35 22.36 1.55 -17.98
C LYS A 35 23.66 0.79 -17.65
N TYR A 36 24.33 0.24 -18.66
CA TYR A 36 25.62 -0.45 -18.48
C TYR A 36 26.79 0.55 -18.41
N GLU A 37 26.78 1.62 -19.21
CA GLU A 37 27.85 2.62 -19.23
C GLU A 37 27.87 3.51 -17.97
N SER A 38 26.70 3.85 -17.41
CA SER A 38 26.61 4.62 -16.17
C SER A 38 27.15 3.86 -14.94
N SER A 39 27.21 2.53 -15.00
CA SER A 39 27.77 1.68 -13.94
C SER A 39 29.31 1.57 -13.94
N ARG A 40 30.00 2.03 -14.99
CA ARG A 40 31.46 1.92 -15.12
C ARG A 40 32.26 3.16 -14.67
N TYR A 41 31.61 4.25 -14.27
CA TYR A 41 32.27 5.52 -13.97
C TYR A 41 32.48 5.84 -12.47
N THR A 42 32.35 4.86 -11.57
CA THR A 42 32.82 5.00 -10.18
C THR A 42 34.21 4.37 -10.01
N LYS A 43 35.23 5.20 -10.23
CA LYS A 43 36.64 4.88 -9.93
C LYS A 43 36.85 4.62 -8.44
N GLN A 44 37.54 3.52 -8.14
CA GLN A 44 38.28 3.29 -6.89
C GLN A 44 39.37 4.34 -6.66
N PRO A 45 39.89 4.42 -5.41
CA PRO A 45 41.32 4.52 -5.19
C PRO A 45 41.86 3.32 -4.39
N GLU A 46 42.87 2.66 -4.97
CA GLU A 46 43.99 2.00 -4.27
C GLU A 46 44.71 3.05 -3.39
N SER A 47 45.48 2.82 -2.32
CA SER A 47 46.12 1.67 -1.67
C SER A 47 46.62 2.13 -0.28
N SER A 48 46.88 1.20 0.64
CA SER A 48 48.22 1.06 1.23
C SER A 48 48.33 -0.23 2.04
N ARG A 49 49.47 -0.90 1.86
CA ARG A 49 49.87 -2.18 2.45
C ARG A 49 50.50 -1.97 3.83
N THR A 50 50.24 -2.89 4.77
CA THR A 50 51.20 -3.50 5.74
C THR A 50 50.38 -4.35 6.73
N SER A 51 50.78 -5.49 7.29
CA SER A 51 51.74 -6.56 6.97
C SER A 51 51.48 -7.72 7.95
N LYS A 52 51.54 -8.96 7.44
CA LYS A 52 51.92 -10.22 8.12
C LYS A 52 51.25 -10.65 9.45
N LYS A 53 50.53 -11.78 9.32
CA LYS A 53 50.58 -13.04 10.09
C LYS A 53 50.52 -12.96 11.63
N ILE A 54 49.56 -13.68 12.22
CA ILE A 54 49.82 -14.85 13.08
C ILE A 54 48.56 -15.72 13.19
N ARG A 55 48.82 -17.02 13.17
CA ARG A 55 47.93 -18.16 13.12
C ARG A 55 47.76 -18.69 14.55
N GLN A 56 46.50 -18.92 14.96
CA GLN A 56 46.03 -19.93 15.91
C GLN A 56 46.67 -20.01 17.32
N ARG A 57 45.87 -19.82 18.40
CA ARG A 57 45.34 -20.92 19.26
C ARG A 57 44.71 -20.42 20.59
N VAL A 58 43.65 -21.14 21.00
CA VAL A 58 43.15 -21.44 22.38
C VAL A 58 42.39 -20.29 23.07
N ILE A 59 41.04 -20.32 23.10
CA ILE A 59 40.11 -20.99 24.04
C ILE A 59 40.24 -20.51 25.50
N MET A 60 39.21 -19.80 25.98
CA MET A 60 38.50 -19.95 27.28
C MET A 60 37.41 -18.85 27.31
N ILE A 61 36.15 -19.16 26.99
CA ILE A 61 35.03 -19.48 27.92
C ILE A 61 34.86 -18.48 29.08
N ALA A 62 33.85 -17.62 28.94
CA ALA A 62 32.93 -17.15 29.99
C ALA A 62 31.71 -16.56 29.24
N ALA A 63 30.70 -17.35 28.89
CA ALA A 63 29.53 -17.64 29.72
C ALA A 63 28.86 -16.37 30.26
N SER A 64 27.84 -15.88 29.54
CA SER A 64 26.62 -15.32 30.13
C SER A 64 25.50 -15.23 29.08
N THR A 65 24.46 -16.03 29.33
CA THR A 65 23.03 -15.77 29.08
C THR A 65 22.54 -15.59 27.64
N ALA A 66 22.18 -16.74 27.05
CA ALA A 66 20.82 -17.05 26.63
C ALA A 66 19.91 -15.87 26.20
N MET A 67 19.86 -15.61 24.89
CA MET A 67 18.56 -15.55 24.21
C MET A 67 18.53 -16.72 23.26
N ILE A 68 17.90 -17.79 23.75
CA ILE A 68 17.50 -18.95 22.99
C ILE A 68 16.67 -18.45 21.82
N PHE A 69 17.08 -18.85 20.62
CA PHE A 69 16.25 -18.86 19.44
C PHE A 69 14.93 -19.55 19.78
N SER A 70 13.87 -18.79 20.04
CA SER A 70 12.50 -19.28 20.01
C SER A 70 12.09 -19.47 18.55
N LEU A 71 12.77 -20.37 17.85
CA LEU A 71 12.21 -21.09 16.72
C LEU A 71 11.47 -22.30 17.31
N ILE A 72 10.42 -22.03 18.08
CA ILE A 72 9.46 -23.08 18.42
C ILE A 72 8.55 -23.20 17.20
N LEU A 73 9.02 -23.99 16.23
CA LEU A 73 8.12 -24.72 15.37
C LEU A 73 7.32 -25.65 16.28
N VAL A 74 6.18 -25.20 16.79
CA VAL A 74 5.17 -26.11 17.33
C VAL A 74 4.64 -26.86 16.12
N THR A 75 5.19 -28.05 15.89
CA THR A 75 4.65 -29.01 14.94
C THR A 75 3.32 -29.54 15.50
N SER A 76 2.24 -28.78 15.32
CA SER A 76 0.89 -29.30 15.45
C SER A 76 0.57 -30.09 14.18
N LEU A 77 0.65 -31.42 14.28
CA LEU A 77 0.03 -32.42 13.41
C LEU A 77 -0.31 -31.94 11.98
N VAL A 78 0.71 -31.77 11.14
CA VAL A 78 0.50 -31.73 9.69
C VAL A 78 -0.03 -33.10 9.26
N SER A 79 -1.30 -33.15 8.86
CA SER A 79 -1.84 -34.29 8.13
C SER A 79 -0.89 -34.62 6.97
N PRO A 80 -0.59 -35.91 6.69
CA PRO A 80 0.21 -36.31 5.52
C PRO A 80 -0.27 -35.70 4.19
N THR A 81 -1.53 -35.26 4.09
CA THR A 81 -2.07 -34.52 2.94
C THR A 81 -1.45 -33.13 2.75
N LEU A 82 -1.07 -32.41 3.82
CA LEU A 82 -0.45 -31.07 3.73
C LEU A 82 1.00 -31.13 3.21
N ALA A 83 1.72 -32.21 3.52
CA ALA A 83 3.10 -32.39 3.04
C ALA A 83 3.18 -32.67 1.53
N ALA A 84 2.08 -33.13 0.92
CA ALA A 84 2.02 -33.42 -0.51
C ALA A 84 1.82 -32.15 -1.36
N THR A 85 1.14 -31.12 -0.84
CA THR A 85 0.88 -29.85 -1.55
C THR A 85 2.07 -28.90 -1.59
N ILE A 86 3.01 -29.01 -0.64
CA ILE A 86 4.23 -28.18 -0.59
C ILE A 86 5.17 -28.45 -1.79
N LYS A 87 5.05 -29.60 -2.47
CA LYS A 87 6.02 -30.04 -3.49
C LYS A 87 5.84 -29.45 -4.89
N GLN A 88 4.78 -28.69 -5.16
CA GLN A 88 4.56 -28.09 -6.47
C GLN A 88 3.93 -26.71 -6.30
N VAL A 89 4.75 -25.71 -6.00
CA VAL A 89 4.36 -24.32 -6.25
C VAL A 89 5.25 -23.82 -7.39
N PRO A 90 4.72 -23.72 -8.62
CA PRO A 90 5.31 -22.86 -9.63
C PRO A 90 5.51 -21.49 -8.98
N VAL A 91 6.61 -20.79 -9.27
CA VAL A 91 6.79 -19.40 -8.81
C VAL A 91 5.66 -18.57 -9.42
N LEU A 92 4.53 -18.49 -8.70
CA LEU A 92 3.36 -17.72 -9.10
C LEU A 92 3.82 -16.26 -9.15
N SER A 93 3.56 -15.60 -10.28
CA SER A 93 3.75 -14.16 -10.40
C SER A 93 3.03 -13.48 -9.22
N SER A 94 3.76 -12.64 -8.49
CA SER A 94 3.26 -11.88 -7.35
C SER A 94 1.93 -11.20 -7.67
N ILE A 95 0.95 -11.33 -6.77
CA ILE A 95 -0.32 -10.60 -6.86
C ILE A 95 -0.07 -9.09 -6.80
N PHE A 96 0.95 -8.63 -6.07
CA PHE A 96 1.32 -7.22 -5.99
C PHE A 96 1.82 -6.65 -7.32
N LYS A 97 2.48 -7.44 -8.18
CA LYS A 97 2.84 -6.99 -9.55
C LYS A 97 1.62 -6.67 -10.41
N LEU A 98 0.51 -7.34 -10.13
CA LEU A 98 -0.74 -7.23 -10.88
C LEU A 98 -1.72 -6.26 -10.22
N ALA A 99 -1.36 -5.71 -9.06
CA ALA A 99 -2.13 -4.68 -8.38
C ALA A 99 -2.06 -3.35 -9.16
N GLY A 100 -3.13 -2.56 -9.10
CA GLY A 100 -3.16 -1.17 -9.62
C GLY A 100 -2.40 -0.15 -8.75
N ASP A 101 -1.63 -0.62 -7.77
CA ASP A 101 -0.85 0.16 -6.81
C ASP A 101 0.65 0.04 -7.09
N LEU A 102 1.26 1.14 -7.54
CA LEU A 102 2.68 1.22 -7.87
C LEU A 102 3.58 0.92 -6.66
N GLY A 103 3.12 1.23 -5.46
CA GLY A 103 3.81 0.93 -4.21
C GLY A 103 3.97 -0.58 -3.99
N LEU A 104 2.90 -1.34 -4.20
CA LEU A 104 2.92 -2.80 -4.08
C LEU A 104 3.78 -3.44 -5.16
N GLN A 105 3.70 -2.95 -6.40
CA GLN A 105 4.60 -3.40 -7.48
C GLN A 105 6.07 -3.16 -7.10
N THR A 106 6.38 -1.96 -6.62
CA THR A 106 7.73 -1.59 -6.18
C THR A 106 8.21 -2.44 -5.00
N ALA A 107 7.30 -2.80 -4.09
CA ALA A 107 7.61 -3.67 -2.96
C ALA A 107 8.07 -5.06 -3.40
N ASP A 108 7.39 -5.65 -4.38
CA ASP A 108 7.82 -6.93 -4.96
C ASP A 108 9.15 -6.78 -5.73
N GLU A 109 9.27 -5.78 -6.61
CA GLU A 109 10.45 -5.60 -7.47
C GLU A 109 11.74 -5.39 -6.67
N LYS A 110 11.64 -4.66 -5.56
CA LYS A 110 12.77 -4.38 -4.65
C LYS A 110 12.95 -5.45 -3.56
N GLY A 111 12.11 -6.49 -3.54
CA GLY A 111 12.16 -7.54 -2.52
C GLY A 111 11.86 -7.04 -1.10
N LEU A 112 11.04 -5.99 -0.99
CA LEU A 112 10.59 -5.38 0.27
C LEU A 112 9.38 -6.10 0.86
N SER A 113 8.63 -6.84 0.06
CA SER A 113 7.61 -7.76 0.54
C SER A 113 8.22 -9.06 1.11
N THR A 114 7.41 -9.81 1.86
CA THR A 114 7.71 -11.14 2.35
C THR A 114 6.83 -12.13 1.61
N LYS A 115 7.46 -13.05 0.87
CA LYS A 115 6.77 -14.16 0.22
C LYS A 115 6.44 -15.22 1.26
N LEU A 116 5.18 -15.65 1.26
CA LEU A 116 4.63 -16.61 2.21
C LEU A 116 3.99 -17.76 1.43
N ASN A 117 3.79 -18.86 2.13
CA ASN A 117 2.96 -19.96 1.65
C ASN A 117 2.26 -20.56 2.87
N THR A 118 1.53 -19.70 3.57
CA THR A 118 0.80 -20.05 4.79
C THR A 118 -0.67 -20.08 4.45
N SER A 119 -1.34 -21.16 4.81
CA SER A 119 -2.71 -21.43 4.40
C SER A 119 -3.51 -22.05 5.54
N ALA A 120 -4.81 -21.82 5.52
CA ALA A 120 -5.77 -22.54 6.34
C ALA A 120 -6.78 -23.25 5.45
N THR A 121 -7.26 -24.41 5.90
CA THR A 121 -8.25 -25.22 5.19
C THR A 121 -9.36 -25.65 6.13
N HIS A 122 -10.62 -25.41 5.74
CA HIS A 122 -11.83 -25.93 6.36
C HIS A 122 -12.84 -26.28 5.26
N ASP A 123 -13.55 -27.40 5.41
CA ASP A 123 -14.61 -27.83 4.48
C ASP A 123 -14.20 -27.73 2.99
N ASP A 124 -13.01 -28.25 2.66
CA ASP A 124 -12.36 -28.24 1.33
C ASP A 124 -12.07 -26.83 0.74
N PHE A 125 -12.30 -25.77 1.50
CA PHE A 125 -11.90 -24.41 1.16
C PHE A 125 -10.52 -24.12 1.72
N THR A 126 -9.55 -23.87 0.84
CA THR A 126 -8.19 -23.48 1.25
C THR A 126 -7.95 -22.00 0.93
N LEU A 127 -7.73 -21.21 1.97
CA LEU A 127 -7.28 -19.82 1.84
C LEU A 127 -5.77 -19.77 2.06
N ASN A 128 -5.04 -19.18 1.11
CA ASN A 128 -3.60 -18.98 1.17
C ASN A 128 -3.27 -17.49 1.28
N VAL A 129 -2.26 -17.18 2.09
CA VAL A 129 -1.57 -15.89 2.09
C VAL A 129 -0.24 -16.09 1.38
N SER A 130 -0.13 -15.50 0.19
CA SER A 130 1.06 -15.67 -0.68
C SER A 130 2.11 -14.59 -0.45
N GLU A 131 1.69 -13.42 0.04
CA GLU A 131 2.58 -12.28 0.17
C GLU A 131 2.07 -11.24 1.18
N VAL A 132 3.00 -10.62 1.90
CA VAL A 132 2.69 -9.49 2.80
C VAL A 132 3.76 -8.40 2.69
N VAL A 133 3.36 -7.14 2.80
CA VAL A 133 4.28 -6.00 2.94
C VAL A 133 3.80 -5.08 4.05
N TYR A 134 4.74 -4.52 4.80
CA TYR A 134 4.49 -3.49 5.80
C TYR A 134 5.54 -2.39 5.65
N ASP A 135 5.10 -1.13 5.62
CA ASP A 135 5.95 0.04 5.39
C ASP A 135 5.94 1.07 6.52
N GLY A 136 5.37 0.70 7.67
CA GLY A 136 5.19 1.61 8.80
C GLY A 136 3.89 2.43 8.76
N THR A 137 3.19 2.46 7.62
CA THR A 137 1.93 3.21 7.43
C THR A 137 0.74 2.30 7.10
N ARG A 138 0.98 1.19 6.41
CA ARG A 138 -0.03 0.19 6.06
C ARG A 138 0.57 -1.20 5.94
N VAL A 139 -0.22 -2.22 6.22
CA VAL A 139 0.07 -3.62 5.91
C VAL A 139 -0.83 -4.03 4.75
N SER A 140 -0.23 -4.53 3.67
CA SER A 140 -0.97 -5.11 2.54
C SER A 140 -0.70 -6.60 2.46
N ILE A 141 -1.75 -7.39 2.28
CA ILE A 141 -1.75 -8.85 2.35
C ILE A 141 -2.38 -9.38 1.07
N ALA A 142 -1.63 -10.16 0.29
CA ALA A 142 -2.17 -10.88 -0.85
C ALA A 142 -2.74 -12.23 -0.41
N ILE A 143 -4.03 -12.42 -0.66
CA ILE A 143 -4.74 -13.67 -0.39
C ILE A 143 -5.22 -14.31 -1.68
N GLU A 144 -5.23 -15.63 -1.71
CA GLU A 144 -5.80 -16.40 -2.80
C GLU A 144 -6.49 -17.67 -2.31
N ARG A 145 -7.54 -18.06 -3.01
CA ARG A 145 -8.20 -19.34 -2.83
C ARG A 145 -7.47 -20.38 -3.67
N LEU A 146 -7.00 -21.44 -3.02
CA LEU A 146 -6.39 -22.56 -3.73
C LEU A 146 -7.47 -23.55 -4.16
N HIS A 147 -7.47 -23.87 -5.46
CA HIS A 147 -8.36 -24.86 -6.07
C HIS A 147 -7.57 -25.97 -6.77
N THR A 148 -8.26 -27.06 -7.05
CA THR A 148 -7.78 -28.06 -8.00
C THR A 148 -7.88 -27.51 -9.42
N GLU A 149 -6.85 -27.77 -10.25
CA GLU A 149 -6.74 -27.24 -11.61
C GLU A 149 -8.01 -27.55 -12.45
N GLY A 150 -8.62 -26.51 -13.04
CA GLY A 150 -9.82 -26.61 -13.88
C GLY A 150 -11.14 -26.16 -13.22
N GLU A 151 -11.15 -25.90 -11.92
CA GLU A 151 -12.30 -25.31 -11.22
C GLU A 151 -12.17 -23.79 -11.15
N LEU A 152 -12.64 -23.08 -12.18
CA LEU A 152 -12.82 -21.63 -12.11
C LEU A 152 -14.16 -21.34 -11.44
N SER A 153 -14.13 -20.65 -10.29
CA SER A 153 -15.37 -20.21 -9.64
C SER A 153 -16.04 -19.10 -10.46
N LYS A 154 -17.37 -19.12 -10.47
CA LYS A 154 -18.15 -18.00 -11.00
C LYS A 154 -18.17 -16.78 -10.06
N GLU A 155 -18.01 -17.03 -8.76
CA GLU A 155 -18.01 -16.02 -7.70
C GLU A 155 -16.58 -15.60 -7.35
N THR A 156 -16.38 -14.32 -7.06
CA THR A 156 -15.07 -13.84 -6.61
C THR A 156 -14.79 -14.28 -5.17
N LEU A 157 -13.52 -14.31 -4.78
CA LEU A 157 -13.09 -14.54 -3.40
C LEU A 157 -13.69 -13.49 -2.46
N ILE A 158 -13.73 -12.23 -2.90
CA ILE A 158 -14.28 -11.10 -2.14
C ILE A 158 -15.76 -11.34 -1.84
N ASP A 159 -16.56 -11.76 -2.83
CA ASP A 159 -18.00 -12.02 -2.66
C ASP A 159 -18.29 -13.12 -1.63
N ARG A 160 -17.35 -14.05 -1.45
CA ARG A 160 -17.50 -15.15 -0.49
C ARG A 160 -17.04 -14.80 0.92
N ILE A 161 -16.23 -13.76 1.10
CA ILE A 161 -15.78 -13.32 2.41
C ILE A 161 -16.92 -12.55 3.08
N SER A 162 -17.49 -13.12 4.15
CA SER A 162 -18.58 -12.49 4.90
C SER A 162 -18.10 -11.69 6.11
N ASN A 163 -16.92 -12.01 6.64
CA ASN A 163 -16.30 -11.25 7.73
C ASN A 163 -14.77 -11.39 7.71
N ILE A 164 -14.08 -10.34 8.16
CA ILE A 164 -12.62 -10.35 8.38
C ILE A 164 -12.33 -9.68 9.72
N GLU A 165 -11.50 -10.35 10.53
CA GLU A 165 -10.97 -9.84 11.78
C GLU A 165 -9.45 -9.96 11.78
N PHE A 166 -8.79 -8.99 12.42
CA PHE A 166 -7.34 -8.93 12.52
C PHE A 166 -6.92 -8.85 13.98
N PHE A 167 -5.90 -9.62 14.34
CA PHE A 167 -5.27 -9.56 15.65
C PHE A 167 -3.77 -9.33 15.49
N ILE A 168 -3.24 -8.33 16.18
CA ILE A 168 -1.81 -8.00 16.19
C ILE A 168 -1.25 -8.48 17.53
N ASN A 169 -0.41 -9.50 17.51
CA ASN A 169 0.09 -10.18 18.71
C ASN A 169 -1.04 -10.64 19.66
N GLY A 170 -2.18 -11.05 19.10
CA GLY A 170 -3.36 -11.49 19.85
C GLY A 170 -4.31 -10.38 20.29
N ASP A 171 -3.91 -9.10 20.23
CA ASP A 171 -4.81 -7.97 20.49
C ASP A 171 -5.66 -7.68 19.25
N PRO A 172 -6.97 -7.39 19.37
CA PRO A 172 -7.78 -7.00 18.22
C PRO A 172 -7.23 -5.71 17.60
N ARG A 173 -7.21 -5.61 16.27
CA ARG A 173 -6.71 -4.42 15.56
C ARG A 173 -7.34 -3.12 16.04
N SER A 174 -8.63 -3.13 16.42
CA SER A 174 -9.33 -1.96 16.94
C SER A 174 -8.68 -1.37 18.20
N SER A 175 -7.96 -2.17 19.00
CA SER A 175 -7.18 -1.67 20.15
C SER A 175 -6.04 -0.71 19.78
N PHE A 176 -5.68 -0.64 18.49
CA PHE A 176 -4.67 0.27 17.97
C PHE A 176 -5.27 1.54 17.37
N ALA A 177 -6.59 1.61 17.21
CA ALA A 177 -7.27 2.81 16.70
C ALA A 177 -7.27 3.94 17.75
N PRO A 178 -7.46 5.20 17.33
CA PRO A 178 -7.58 6.34 18.26
C PRO A 178 -8.76 6.21 19.23
N ASP A 179 -9.88 5.64 18.76
CA ASP A 179 -11.06 5.32 19.57
C ASP A 179 -11.40 3.83 19.43
N PRO A 180 -10.82 2.95 20.29
CA PRO A 180 -11.02 1.51 20.20
C PRO A 180 -12.47 1.04 20.34
N GLU A 181 -13.32 1.81 21.02
CA GLU A 181 -14.72 1.42 21.27
C GLU A 181 -15.59 1.65 20.03
N ASN A 182 -15.27 2.66 19.21
CA ASN A 182 -16.01 3.01 18.00
C ASN A 182 -15.23 2.74 16.71
N ALA A 183 -14.05 2.13 16.80
CA ALA A 183 -13.23 1.78 15.65
C ALA A 183 -13.96 0.83 14.71
N MET A 184 -14.07 1.22 13.45
CA MET A 184 -14.46 0.29 12.39
C MET A 184 -13.34 -0.77 12.19
N ASN A 185 -13.64 -1.88 11.50
CA ASN A 185 -12.63 -2.92 11.22
C ASN A 185 -11.43 -2.43 10.39
N GLY A 186 -11.46 -1.18 9.89
CA GLY A 186 -10.26 -0.42 9.50
C GLY A 186 -9.45 -1.02 8.35
N PHE A 187 -10.11 -1.77 7.46
CA PHE A 187 -9.45 -2.43 6.33
C PHE A 187 -10.12 -2.09 5.01
N ASN A 188 -9.34 -2.18 3.94
CA ASN A 188 -9.83 -2.19 2.56
C ASN A 188 -9.55 -3.54 1.92
N ILE A 189 -10.40 -3.95 1.00
CA ILE A 189 -10.18 -5.14 0.18
C ILE A 189 -10.31 -4.77 -1.30
N TYR A 190 -9.35 -5.21 -2.10
CA TYR A 190 -9.25 -4.94 -3.53
C TYR A 190 -9.18 -6.26 -4.29
N SER A 191 -9.72 -6.28 -5.50
CA SER A 191 -9.57 -7.43 -6.41
C SER A 191 -8.09 -7.70 -6.68
N GLY A 192 -7.73 -8.98 -6.73
CA GLY A 192 -6.40 -9.44 -7.10
C GLY A 192 -6.24 -9.59 -8.61
N LYS A 193 -5.44 -10.58 -9.00
CA LYS A 193 -5.13 -10.91 -10.40
C LYS A 193 -6.30 -11.59 -11.13
N ASP A 194 -7.21 -12.20 -10.39
CA ASP A 194 -8.32 -13.02 -10.88
C ASP A 194 -9.45 -13.11 -9.84
N ASN A 195 -10.51 -13.84 -10.15
CA ASN A 195 -11.64 -14.06 -9.24
C ASN A 195 -11.24 -14.80 -7.95
N ASP A 196 -10.10 -15.46 -7.91
CA ASP A 196 -9.66 -16.26 -6.78
C ASP A 196 -8.67 -15.52 -5.87
N SER A 197 -8.37 -14.26 -6.15
CA SER A 197 -7.38 -13.49 -5.41
C SER A 197 -7.88 -12.11 -4.99
N ALA A 198 -7.35 -11.63 -3.86
CA ALA A 198 -7.65 -10.32 -3.33
C ALA A 198 -6.43 -9.74 -2.60
N ILE A 199 -6.42 -8.43 -2.43
CA ILE A 199 -5.46 -7.72 -1.59
C ILE A 199 -6.23 -7.07 -0.45
N ILE A 200 -5.82 -7.37 0.78
CA ILE A 200 -6.37 -6.77 1.99
C ILE A 200 -5.36 -5.74 2.51
N GLU A 201 -5.82 -4.55 2.88
CA GLU A 201 -4.99 -3.51 3.48
C GLU A 201 -5.52 -3.12 4.86
N ILE A 202 -4.65 -3.12 5.88
CA ILE A 202 -4.91 -2.49 7.18
C ILE A 202 -3.97 -1.30 7.37
N VAL A 203 -4.51 -0.19 7.88
CA VAL A 203 -3.80 1.07 8.05
C VAL A 203 -3.34 1.24 9.49
N ASP A 204 -2.13 1.76 9.69
CA ASP A 204 -1.62 2.18 10.99
C ASP A 204 -2.11 3.61 11.31
N GLU A 205 -2.89 3.77 12.37
CA GLU A 205 -3.55 5.02 12.71
C GLU A 205 -2.77 5.92 13.68
N ARG A 206 -1.45 5.69 13.82
CA ARG A 206 -0.60 6.44 14.78
C ARG A 206 -0.66 7.95 14.62
N ASN A 207 -0.84 8.45 13.40
CA ASN A 207 -0.87 9.90 13.13
C ASN A 207 -2.24 10.51 13.50
N GLN A 208 -3.29 9.70 13.66
CA GLN A 208 -4.62 10.13 14.13
C GLN A 208 -4.81 9.96 15.65
N GLY A 209 -3.74 9.63 16.39
CA GLY A 209 -3.78 9.38 17.84
C GLY A 209 -3.89 7.89 18.22
N GLY A 210 -3.85 6.98 17.25
CA GLY A 210 -3.83 5.54 17.50
C GLY A 210 -2.50 5.05 18.08
N ARG A 211 -2.50 3.81 18.57
CA ARG A 211 -1.27 3.12 18.98
C ARG A 211 -0.54 2.66 17.71
N PRO A 212 0.78 2.92 17.56
CA PRO A 212 1.52 2.43 16.40
C PRO A 212 1.56 0.90 16.38
N PHE A 213 1.48 0.33 15.18
CA PHE A 213 1.80 -1.09 14.99
C PHE A 213 3.30 -1.32 15.29
N PRO A 214 3.67 -2.48 15.85
CA PRO A 214 5.08 -2.82 16.06
C PRO A 214 5.84 -2.94 14.74
N GLU A 215 7.16 -2.73 14.75
CA GLU A 215 8.02 -2.96 13.57
C GLU A 215 8.04 -4.45 13.12
N GLN A 216 7.78 -5.36 14.06
CA GLN A 216 7.60 -6.78 13.80
C GLN A 216 6.53 -7.35 14.73
N PHE A 217 5.58 -8.11 14.18
CA PHE A 217 4.47 -8.69 14.92
C PHE A 217 3.89 -9.89 14.19
N ASP A 218 3.18 -10.74 14.93
CA ASP A 218 2.38 -11.81 14.36
C ASP A 218 0.96 -11.29 14.13
N LEU A 219 0.55 -11.29 12.86
CA LEU A 219 -0.81 -10.92 12.46
C LEU A 219 -1.64 -12.19 12.31
N THR A 220 -2.74 -12.29 13.06
CA THR A 220 -3.76 -13.30 12.81
C THR A 220 -4.83 -12.72 11.89
N LEU A 221 -4.95 -13.28 10.69
CA LEU A 221 -6.08 -13.07 9.79
C LEU A 221 -7.15 -14.13 10.09
N SER A 222 -8.31 -13.71 10.58
CA SER A 222 -9.47 -14.57 10.82
C SER A 222 -10.56 -14.21 9.80
N THR A 223 -10.89 -15.15 8.92
CA THR A 223 -11.81 -14.90 7.80
C THR A 223 -12.98 -15.88 7.83
N THR A 224 -14.20 -15.34 7.85
CA THR A 224 -15.41 -16.14 7.68
C THR A 224 -15.76 -16.19 6.19
N ILE A 225 -15.93 -17.41 5.67
CA ILE A 225 -16.29 -17.65 4.29
C ILE A 225 -17.72 -18.18 4.23
N THR A 226 -18.54 -17.59 3.36
CA THR A 226 -19.91 -18.05 3.13
C THR A 226 -19.93 -19.53 2.75
N GLY A 227 -20.68 -20.32 3.51
CA GLY A 227 -20.83 -21.77 3.33
C GLY A 227 -19.79 -22.63 4.08
N ILE A 228 -18.85 -22.02 4.82
CA ILE A 228 -17.86 -22.72 5.66
C ILE A 228 -18.22 -22.48 7.12
N GLN A 229 -18.26 -23.54 7.95
CA GLN A 229 -18.77 -23.41 9.33
C GLN A 229 -17.85 -22.60 10.23
N ASP A 230 -16.56 -22.93 10.23
CA ASP A 230 -15.57 -22.32 11.11
C ASP A 230 -14.72 -21.26 10.38
N PRO A 231 -14.39 -20.13 11.03
CA PRO A 231 -13.48 -19.15 10.45
C PRO A 231 -12.10 -19.75 10.16
N LEU A 232 -11.55 -19.39 9.00
CA LEU A 232 -10.17 -19.72 8.63
C LEU A 232 -9.24 -18.74 9.35
N LYS A 233 -8.29 -19.28 10.13
CA LYS A 233 -7.30 -18.49 10.86
C LYS A 233 -5.92 -18.74 10.31
N ILE A 234 -5.24 -17.68 9.89
CA ILE A 234 -3.88 -17.74 9.34
C ILE A 234 -2.99 -16.80 10.14
N GLU A 235 -1.88 -17.33 10.65
CA GLU A 235 -0.82 -16.54 11.28
C GLU A 235 0.19 -16.07 10.23
N ILE A 236 0.45 -14.77 10.22
CA ILE A 236 1.24 -14.08 9.21
C ILE A 236 2.34 -13.31 9.96
N PRO A 237 3.63 -13.69 9.82
CA PRO A 237 4.71 -12.91 10.38
C PRO A 237 4.88 -11.62 9.59
N VAL A 238 4.62 -10.48 10.21
CA VAL A 238 4.75 -9.16 9.60
C VAL A 238 6.01 -8.49 10.11
N LYS A 239 6.81 -7.94 9.20
CA LYS A 239 7.99 -7.14 9.53
C LYS A 239 8.08 -5.95 8.58
N ASN A 240 8.32 -4.77 9.14
CA ASN A 240 8.67 -3.61 8.36
C ASN A 240 10.07 -3.81 7.78
N LYS A 241 10.16 -3.83 6.45
CA LYS A 241 11.43 -3.99 5.71
C LYS A 241 11.90 -2.67 5.10
N ILE A 242 11.23 -1.57 5.41
CA ILE A 242 11.55 -0.24 4.91
C ILE A 242 12.53 0.45 5.85
N GLU A 243 13.76 0.62 5.39
CA GLU A 243 14.81 1.35 6.13
C GLU A 243 14.94 2.81 5.63
N ASP A 244 14.76 3.04 4.32
CA ASP A 244 14.90 4.35 3.68
C ASP A 244 13.61 5.17 3.81
N THR A 245 13.42 5.82 4.96
CA THR A 245 12.28 6.73 5.18
C THR A 245 12.76 8.17 5.36
N VAL A 246 12.18 9.10 4.59
CA VAL A 246 12.31 10.53 4.85
C VAL A 246 11.07 11.01 5.57
N THR A 247 11.22 11.52 6.79
CA THR A 247 10.13 12.13 7.55
C THR A 247 10.36 13.62 7.69
N LEU A 248 9.35 14.42 7.34
CA LEU A 248 9.28 15.86 7.56
C LEU A 248 8.10 16.16 8.48
N GLN A 249 8.27 17.13 9.38
CA GLN A 249 7.21 17.67 10.23
C GLN A 249 7.11 19.18 10.01
N PRO A 250 6.65 19.61 8.82
CA PRO A 250 6.67 21.01 8.45
C PRO A 250 5.83 21.88 9.38
N ASN A 251 4.70 21.36 9.91
CA ASN A 251 3.75 22.11 10.74
C ASN A 251 3.41 23.49 10.11
N VAL A 252 3.23 23.49 8.79
CA VAL A 252 2.96 24.71 8.03
C VAL A 252 1.46 24.85 7.87
N SER A 253 0.94 25.99 8.32
CA SER A 253 -0.47 26.34 8.17
C SER A 253 -0.69 27.45 7.13
N ARG A 254 -1.82 27.37 6.44
CA ARG A 254 -2.37 28.39 5.56
C ARG A 254 -3.84 28.60 5.91
N GLN A 255 -4.35 29.78 5.58
CA GLN A 255 -5.74 30.13 5.79
C GLN A 255 -6.32 30.74 4.51
N TYR A 256 -7.55 30.35 4.19
CA TYR A 256 -8.35 30.96 3.14
C TYR A 256 -9.82 30.84 3.52
N ASP A 257 -10.54 31.97 3.51
CA ASP A 257 -11.93 32.05 3.96
C ASP A 257 -12.12 31.47 5.39
N ASN A 258 -13.04 30.53 5.58
CA ASN A 258 -13.27 29.80 6.83
C ASN A 258 -12.36 28.57 7.01
N ILE A 259 -11.42 28.31 6.09
CA ILE A 259 -10.57 27.11 6.10
C ILE A 259 -9.20 27.44 6.70
N HIS A 260 -8.84 26.77 7.78
CA HIS A 260 -7.48 26.69 8.31
C HIS A 260 -6.90 25.34 7.94
N PHE A 261 -5.89 25.32 7.08
CA PHE A 261 -5.31 24.08 6.56
C PHE A 261 -3.87 23.94 7.04
N THR A 262 -3.57 22.86 7.75
CA THR A 262 -2.24 22.56 8.27
C THR A 262 -1.68 21.29 7.63
N ILE A 263 -0.44 21.35 7.18
CA ILE A 263 0.35 20.17 6.81
C ILE A 263 1.22 19.84 8.01
N GLU A 264 0.91 18.73 8.69
CA GLU A 264 1.55 18.35 9.94
C GLU A 264 2.81 17.53 9.68
N LYS A 265 2.69 16.52 8.82
CA LYS A 265 3.73 15.50 8.62
C LYS A 265 3.73 14.95 7.21
N ILE A 266 4.93 14.62 6.71
CA ILE A 266 5.13 13.98 5.42
C ILE A 266 6.13 12.85 5.62
N GLN A 267 5.80 11.66 5.13
CA GLN A 267 6.65 10.47 5.18
C GLN A 267 6.80 9.89 3.79
N LEU A 268 8.03 9.85 3.29
CA LEU A 268 8.37 9.27 2.00
C LEU A 268 9.07 7.94 2.24
N THR A 269 8.48 6.86 1.76
CA THR A 269 9.12 5.53 1.70
C THR A 269 9.32 5.12 0.24
N PRO A 270 10.08 4.05 -0.04
CA PRO A 270 10.23 3.54 -1.39
C PRO A 270 8.93 3.01 -2.01
N ILE A 271 7.85 2.83 -1.21
CA ILE A 271 6.60 2.22 -1.66
C ILE A 271 5.34 3.03 -1.34
N THR A 272 5.40 4.04 -0.47
CA THR A 272 4.26 4.88 -0.11
C THR A 272 4.72 6.29 0.24
N THR A 273 3.98 7.29 -0.22
CA THR A 273 4.09 8.68 0.24
C THR A 273 2.89 8.97 1.14
N ASN A 274 3.11 9.20 2.44
CA ASN A 274 2.05 9.53 3.39
C ASN A 274 2.11 11.01 3.77
N ILE A 275 0.96 11.69 3.75
CA ILE A 275 0.84 13.11 4.12
C ILE A 275 -0.26 13.25 5.16
N THR A 276 0.10 13.72 6.35
CA THR A 276 -0.82 14.05 7.43
C THR A 276 -1.19 15.53 7.34
N THR A 277 -2.49 15.79 7.26
CA THR A 277 -3.04 17.15 7.20
C THR A 277 -4.15 17.33 8.22
N ARG A 278 -4.35 18.58 8.65
CA ARG A 278 -5.42 18.97 9.56
C ARG A 278 -6.14 20.20 9.03
N PRO A 279 -7.18 20.02 8.20
CA PRO A 279 -8.12 21.09 7.90
C PRO A 279 -9.07 21.35 9.09
N ILE A 280 -9.37 22.63 9.33
CA ILE A 280 -10.29 23.12 10.36
C ILE A 280 -11.20 24.17 9.73
N LEU A 281 -12.52 24.04 9.92
CA LEU A 281 -13.50 25.04 9.52
C LEU A 281 -13.85 25.97 10.70
N THR A 282 -13.52 27.25 10.58
CA THR A 282 -13.65 28.22 11.68
C THR A 282 -15.08 28.65 11.98
N ASP A 283 -16.02 28.38 11.06
CA ASP A 283 -17.44 28.61 11.26
C ASP A 283 -18.15 27.44 11.97
N ASN A 284 -17.39 26.39 12.34
CA ASN A 284 -17.86 25.15 12.96
C ASN A 284 -18.81 24.33 12.08
N SER A 285 -18.80 24.52 10.77
CA SER A 285 -19.51 23.63 9.84
C SER A 285 -18.82 22.25 9.75
N PRO A 286 -19.56 21.17 9.44
CA PRO A 286 -18.97 19.84 9.29
C PRO A 286 -18.00 19.78 8.11
N ILE A 287 -16.78 19.33 8.36
CA ILE A 287 -15.72 19.32 7.35
C ILE A 287 -15.95 18.32 6.22
N ALA A 288 -16.78 17.30 6.46
CA ALA A 288 -17.20 16.33 5.46
C ALA A 288 -17.91 16.99 4.26
N GLU A 289 -18.53 18.17 4.45
CA GLU A 289 -19.21 18.91 3.38
C GLU A 289 -18.22 19.62 2.43
N LEU A 290 -16.98 19.85 2.86
CA LEU A 290 -15.98 20.57 2.08
C LEU A 290 -15.46 19.76 0.88
N ALA A 291 -15.53 18.42 0.96
CA ALA A 291 -15.01 17.48 -0.04
C ALA A 291 -13.62 17.88 -0.56
N MET A 292 -12.74 18.22 0.38
CA MET A 292 -11.38 18.67 0.09
C MET A 292 -10.48 17.48 -0.28
N GLY A 293 -9.67 17.69 -1.31
CA GLY A 293 -8.57 16.80 -1.66
C GLY A 293 -7.27 17.57 -1.82
N ILE A 294 -6.17 16.85 -2.05
CA ILE A 294 -4.85 17.43 -2.22
C ILE A 294 -4.16 16.73 -3.39
N ASP A 295 -3.68 17.52 -4.34
CA ASP A 295 -2.73 17.04 -5.33
C ASP A 295 -1.31 17.25 -4.82
N VAL A 296 -0.44 16.27 -5.07
CA VAL A 296 0.97 16.32 -4.69
C VAL A 296 1.80 16.23 -5.94
N VAL A 297 2.66 17.23 -6.17
CA VAL A 297 3.53 17.30 -7.35
C VAL A 297 4.99 17.53 -6.95
N ASP A 298 5.92 16.95 -7.70
CA ASP A 298 7.36 17.23 -7.54
C ASP A 298 7.80 18.49 -8.32
N GLU A 299 9.10 18.83 -8.25
CA GLU A 299 9.66 19.98 -8.98
C GLU A 299 9.63 19.84 -10.51
N GLN A 300 9.40 18.63 -11.02
CA GLN A 300 9.31 18.34 -12.46
C GLN A 300 7.86 18.36 -12.94
N GLY A 301 6.89 18.54 -12.04
CA GLY A 301 5.47 18.55 -12.32
C GLY A 301 4.83 17.16 -12.34
N HIS A 302 5.55 16.11 -11.92
CA HIS A 302 4.97 14.77 -11.80
C HIS A 302 4.01 14.74 -10.62
N LYS A 303 2.74 14.43 -10.92
CA LYS A 303 1.67 14.30 -9.93
C LYS A 303 1.62 12.88 -9.39
N LEU A 304 1.61 12.74 -8.06
CA LEU A 304 1.37 11.45 -7.42
C LEU A 304 -0.10 11.05 -7.50
N LYS A 305 -0.34 9.75 -7.62
CA LYS A 305 -1.69 9.18 -7.57
C LYS A 305 -2.07 8.90 -6.12
N LEU A 306 -3.25 9.36 -5.70
CA LEU A 306 -3.82 8.99 -4.40
C LEU A 306 -4.20 7.50 -4.41
N ILE A 307 -3.74 6.77 -3.41
CA ILE A 307 -4.06 5.36 -3.18
C ILE A 307 -5.25 5.25 -2.23
N GLY A 308 -5.27 6.10 -1.20
CA GLY A 308 -6.38 6.17 -0.25
C GLY A 308 -6.07 7.17 0.87
N GLY A 309 -6.97 7.25 1.84
CA GLY A 309 -6.75 8.04 3.03
C GLY A 309 -7.60 7.54 4.18
N LEU A 310 -7.25 7.93 5.40
CA LEU A 310 -8.07 7.69 6.57
C LEU A 310 -8.05 8.94 7.45
N GLY A 311 -9.25 9.41 7.78
CA GLY A 311 -9.47 10.59 8.60
C GLY A 311 -10.05 10.23 9.95
N SER A 312 -9.70 11.00 10.97
CA SER A 312 -10.33 10.99 12.29
C SER A 312 -10.86 12.38 12.59
N TYR A 313 -12.10 12.46 13.06
CA TYR A 313 -12.76 13.73 13.39
C TYR A 313 -12.60 14.03 14.87
N GLU A 314 -12.42 15.31 15.19
CA GLU A 314 -12.64 15.81 16.54
C GLU A 314 -14.15 15.95 16.82
N SER A 315 -14.51 16.11 18.10
CA SER A 315 -15.90 15.92 18.59
C SER A 315 -17.00 16.75 17.91
N ASN A 316 -16.67 17.90 17.30
CA ASN A 316 -17.64 18.78 16.63
C ASN A 316 -17.71 18.56 15.10
N GLY A 317 -16.86 17.70 14.53
CA GLY A 317 -16.81 17.39 13.10
C GLY A 317 -16.25 18.50 12.20
N SER A 318 -15.82 19.65 12.75
CA SER A 318 -15.26 20.77 11.99
C SER A 318 -13.73 20.75 11.91
N ASP A 319 -13.09 19.80 12.59
CA ASP A 319 -11.66 19.59 12.66
C ASP A 319 -11.41 18.10 12.41
N MET A 320 -10.50 17.80 11.49
CA MET A 320 -10.20 16.45 11.07
C MET A 320 -8.70 16.30 10.83
N ILE A 321 -8.12 15.24 11.38
CA ILE A 321 -6.77 14.80 11.00
C ILE A 321 -6.94 13.76 9.90
N MET A 322 -6.30 13.97 8.76
CA MET A 322 -6.37 13.10 7.60
C MET A 322 -4.96 12.65 7.19
N ASP A 323 -4.76 11.33 7.13
CA ASP A 323 -3.61 10.74 6.44
C ASP A 323 -3.97 10.35 5.02
N HIS A 324 -3.31 11.00 4.07
CA HIS A 324 -3.41 10.73 2.65
C HIS A 324 -2.23 9.84 2.22
N ARG A 325 -2.52 8.69 1.63
CA ARG A 325 -1.53 7.75 1.08
C ARG A 325 -1.51 7.88 -0.43
N TYR A 326 -0.33 8.20 -0.97
CA TYR A 326 -0.07 8.31 -2.40
C TYR A 326 0.97 7.30 -2.86
N THR A 327 1.06 7.10 -4.17
CA THR A 327 2.16 6.37 -4.81
C THR A 327 3.52 6.93 -4.39
N PRO A 328 4.58 6.09 -4.35
CA PRO A 328 5.91 6.56 -4.04
C PRO A 328 6.45 7.46 -5.16
N PHE A 329 7.40 8.32 -4.83
CA PHE A 329 8.24 8.94 -5.85
C PHE A 329 9.25 7.91 -6.40
N GLU A 330 9.56 7.98 -7.70
CA GLU A 330 10.62 7.13 -8.29
C GLU A 330 11.98 7.37 -7.63
N SER A 331 12.24 8.62 -7.26
CA SER A 331 13.38 9.07 -6.46
C SER A 331 12.95 10.22 -5.56
N ILE A 332 13.61 10.38 -4.40
CA ILE A 332 13.32 11.47 -3.47
C ILE A 332 13.42 12.82 -4.21
N PRO A 333 12.33 13.59 -4.31
CA PRO A 333 12.33 14.87 -5.04
C PRO A 333 13.07 15.94 -4.25
N LYS A 334 13.42 17.06 -4.88
CA LYS A 334 14.05 18.21 -4.19
C LYS A 334 13.02 19.03 -3.45
N THR A 335 11.85 19.18 -4.05
CA THR A 335 10.72 19.89 -3.46
C THR A 335 9.45 19.13 -3.77
N ILE A 336 8.48 19.26 -2.87
CA ILE A 336 7.11 18.83 -3.13
C ILE A 336 6.19 20.04 -2.99
N THR A 337 5.19 20.09 -3.85
CA THR A 337 4.13 21.10 -3.79
C THR A 337 2.81 20.38 -3.53
N LEU A 338 2.16 20.75 -2.42
CA LEU A 338 0.83 20.30 -2.07
C LEU A 338 -0.17 21.35 -2.54
N LYS A 339 -1.14 20.93 -3.34
CA LYS A 339 -2.16 21.77 -3.97
C LYS A 339 -3.54 21.34 -3.50
N PRO A 340 -4.06 21.95 -2.43
CA PRO A 340 -5.42 21.68 -1.97
C PRO A 340 -6.46 22.09 -3.01
N TYR A 341 -7.51 21.30 -3.10
CA TYR A 341 -8.66 21.56 -3.97
C TYR A 341 -9.95 21.11 -3.30
N ILE A 342 -11.08 21.57 -3.82
CA ILE A 342 -12.41 21.06 -3.47
C ILE A 342 -13.08 20.45 -4.69
N HIS A 343 -13.89 19.42 -4.48
CA HIS A 343 -14.73 18.88 -5.53
C HIS A 343 -15.95 19.79 -5.78
N LEU A 344 -16.31 19.95 -7.05
CA LEU A 344 -17.50 20.71 -7.45
C LEU A 344 -18.72 19.80 -7.55
N PHE A 345 -19.83 20.21 -6.95
CA PHE A 345 -21.08 19.47 -6.94
C PHE A 345 -22.12 20.09 -7.88
N LYS A 346 -23.01 19.27 -8.43
CA LYS A 346 -24.18 19.73 -9.18
C LYS A 346 -25.17 20.42 -8.24
N GLU A 347 -25.87 21.43 -8.76
CA GLU A 347 -27.01 22.03 -8.06
C GLU A 347 -28.17 21.03 -7.92
N TYR A 348 -28.40 20.22 -8.97
CA TYR A 348 -29.37 19.13 -8.96
C TYR A 348 -28.93 17.96 -9.85
N PRO A 349 -29.08 16.70 -9.41
CA PRO A 349 -29.43 16.30 -8.03
C PRO A 349 -28.29 16.65 -7.05
N LYS A 350 -28.66 17.05 -5.83
CA LYS A 350 -27.70 17.48 -4.80
C LYS A 350 -26.82 16.30 -4.37
N GLY A 351 -25.52 16.56 -4.21
CA GLY A 351 -24.54 15.56 -3.76
C GLY A 351 -23.84 14.80 -4.89
N GLU A 352 -24.23 15.00 -6.15
CA GLU A 352 -23.48 14.46 -7.29
C GLU A 352 -22.33 15.40 -7.69
N TYR A 353 -21.17 14.84 -8.03
CA TYR A 353 -20.08 15.60 -8.60
C TYR A 353 -20.43 16.15 -9.98
N GLN A 354 -19.95 17.34 -10.29
CA GLN A 354 -19.82 17.79 -11.67
C GLN A 354 -18.69 16.97 -12.31
N MET A 355 -18.92 16.43 -13.51
CA MET A 355 -17.90 15.68 -14.24
C MET A 355 -17.27 16.54 -15.34
N ASP A 356 -15.99 16.31 -15.62
CA ASP A 356 -15.28 16.88 -16.75
C ASP A 356 -15.52 16.08 -18.06
N GLU A 357 -14.84 16.47 -19.13
CA GLU A 357 -14.98 15.83 -20.45
C GLU A 357 -14.48 14.37 -20.47
N ASN A 358 -13.66 13.97 -19.50
CA ASN A 358 -13.12 12.62 -19.35
C ASN A 358 -13.96 11.76 -18.40
N GLY A 359 -15.01 12.33 -17.78
CA GLY A 359 -15.83 11.65 -16.79
C GLY A 359 -15.27 11.69 -15.38
N GLU A 360 -14.24 12.51 -15.11
CA GLU A 360 -13.65 12.67 -13.78
C GLU A 360 -14.33 13.81 -13.01
N PRO A 361 -14.42 13.74 -11.67
CA PRO A 361 -14.97 14.84 -10.86
C PRO A 361 -14.20 16.14 -11.08
N LYS A 362 -14.90 17.22 -11.44
CA LYS A 362 -14.33 18.56 -11.52
C LYS A 362 -13.86 19.01 -10.15
N ILE A 363 -12.68 19.60 -10.14
CA ILE A 363 -12.05 20.18 -8.96
C ILE A 363 -11.82 21.67 -9.15
N GLN A 364 -11.80 22.40 -8.04
CA GLN A 364 -11.33 23.78 -7.97
C GLN A 364 -10.17 23.85 -6.98
N TYR A 365 -8.99 24.23 -7.47
CA TYR A 365 -7.83 24.48 -6.62
C TYR A 365 -8.05 25.69 -5.72
N ILE A 366 -7.39 25.68 -4.55
CA ILE A 366 -7.33 26.80 -3.61
C ILE A 366 -5.87 27.27 -3.52
N PRO A 367 -5.39 28.15 -4.43
CA PRO A 367 -3.99 28.55 -4.50
C PRO A 367 -3.44 29.19 -3.22
N GLU A 368 -4.29 29.83 -2.43
CA GLU A 368 -3.95 30.45 -1.15
C GLU A 368 -3.52 29.42 -0.09
N LEU A 369 -3.95 28.17 -0.24
CA LEU A 369 -3.56 27.05 0.63
C LEU A 369 -2.39 26.24 0.06
N GLU A 370 -1.87 26.59 -1.13
CA GLU A 370 -0.73 25.88 -1.73
C GLU A 370 0.54 26.04 -0.89
N VAL A 371 1.26 24.94 -0.70
CA VAL A 371 2.53 24.92 0.04
C VAL A 371 3.56 24.14 -0.74
N THR A 372 4.70 24.79 -1.02
CA THR A 372 5.90 24.12 -1.54
C THR A 372 6.92 23.95 -0.43
N LEU A 373 7.38 22.72 -0.21
CA LEU A 373 8.31 22.34 0.85
C LEU A 373 9.60 21.76 0.25
N PRO A 374 10.78 22.19 0.72
CA PRO A 374 12.02 21.53 0.37
C PRO A 374 12.14 20.18 1.08
N ILE A 375 12.52 19.14 0.34
CA ILE A 375 12.89 17.83 0.90
C ILE A 375 14.39 17.87 1.21
N ASN A 376 14.75 18.62 2.24
CA ASN A 376 16.08 18.53 2.80
C ASN A 376 16.09 17.34 3.74
N SER A 377 16.71 16.23 3.34
CA SER A 377 16.92 15.09 4.24
C SER A 377 17.64 15.59 5.50
N GLN A 378 16.93 15.74 6.61
CA GLN A 378 17.60 15.83 7.90
C GLN A 378 18.15 14.42 8.15
N LYS A 379 19.44 14.25 7.84
CA LYS A 379 20.19 13.04 8.19
C LYS A 379 20.55 13.05 9.66
#